data_AF-A0A1B1PY73-F1
#
_entry.id   AF-A0A1B1PY73-F1
#
_cell.length_a   1.000
_cell.length_b   1.000
_cell.length_c   1.000
_cell.angle_alpha   90.00
_cell.angle_beta   90.00
_cell.angle_gamma   90.00
#
_symmetry.space_group_name_H-M   'P 1'
#
loop_
_entity.id
_entity.type
_entity.pdbx_description
1 polymer ?
#
loop_
_entity_poly.entity_id
_entity_poly.type
_entity_poly.pdbx_seq_one_letter_code
_entity_poly.pdbx_strand_id
1 'polypeptide(L)'
;MPLPASSRHRAALIAGLLCVGAVGPCVADDPSPGGQAWSDTCAKCHRSTEAIAYALPDPDDRAGKDRLNRFLAMHHAPDDEARAALVNWLADQASQ
;
A
#
# COMPACT_ATOMS: atom_id res chain seq x y z
N MET A 1 -39.69 25.60 -26.37
CA MET A 1 -38.68 24.72 -25.73
C MET A 1 -39.31 23.35 -25.49
N PRO A 2 -38.81 22.28 -26.13
CA PRO A 2 -38.93 20.93 -25.58
C PRO A 2 -37.60 20.14 -25.57
N LEU A 3 -37.38 19.37 -24.50
CA LEU A 3 -36.23 18.47 -24.28
C LEU A 3 -36.44 17.09 -24.95
N PRO A 4 -35.37 16.37 -25.37
CA PRO A 4 -35.48 15.02 -25.92
C PRO A 4 -35.30 13.94 -24.84
N ALA A 5 -36.06 12.84 -24.95
CA ALA A 5 -35.84 11.63 -24.16
C ALA A 5 -35.51 10.43 -25.09
N SER A 6 -34.21 10.25 -25.20
CA SER A 6 -33.38 9.07 -25.47
C SER A 6 -34.05 7.71 -25.77
N SER A 7 -33.86 7.33 -27.03
CA SER A 7 -33.45 6.04 -27.59
C SER A 7 -33.74 4.72 -26.86
N ARG A 8 -34.53 3.92 -27.58
CA ARG A 8 -34.54 2.45 -27.63
C ARG A 8 -33.10 1.91 -27.80
N HIS A 9 -32.81 0.70 -27.32
CA HIS A 9 -32.49 -0.46 -28.17
C HIS A 9 -32.30 -1.72 -27.34
N ARG A 10 -33.04 -2.76 -27.73
CA ARG A 10 -32.83 -4.17 -27.36
C ARG A 10 -31.58 -4.67 -28.07
N ALA A 11 -30.75 -5.46 -27.41
CA ALA A 11 -29.96 -6.49 -28.07
C ALA A 11 -29.55 -7.56 -27.05
N ALA A 12 -29.96 -8.80 -27.35
CA ALA A 12 -29.56 -10.01 -26.66
C ALA A 12 -28.41 -10.69 -27.44
N LEU A 13 -27.89 -11.77 -26.84
CA LEU A 13 -26.91 -12.75 -27.35
C LEU A 13 -25.45 -12.28 -27.15
N ILE A 14 -24.50 -13.11 -26.71
CA ILE A 14 -24.20 -14.49 -27.15
C ILE A 14 -23.52 -15.24 -25.98
N ALA A 15 -23.95 -16.49 -25.74
CA ALA A 15 -23.19 -17.47 -24.97
C ALA A 15 -22.02 -17.99 -25.81
N GLY A 16 -20.80 -17.84 -25.30
CA GLY A 16 -19.56 -18.38 -25.89
C GLY A 16 -18.88 -19.32 -24.90
N LEU A 17 -18.77 -20.58 -25.32
CA LEU A 17 -18.39 -21.75 -24.55
C LEU A 17 -16.88 -22.04 -24.69
N LEU A 18 -16.27 -22.52 -23.59
CA LEU A 18 -15.10 -23.40 -23.47
C LEU A 18 -13.65 -22.89 -23.68
N CYS A 19 -12.89 -23.06 -22.59
CA CYS A 19 -11.56 -23.70 -22.50
C CYS A 19 -10.26 -22.87 -22.47
N VAL A 20 -9.48 -23.23 -21.43
CA VAL A 20 -8.02 -23.13 -21.22
C VAL A 20 -7.48 -21.84 -20.62
N GLY A 21 -7.01 -21.96 -19.38
CA GLY A 21 -6.08 -21.04 -18.75
C GLY A 21 -6.42 -20.75 -17.30
N ALA A 22 -5.96 -21.61 -16.39
CA ALA A 22 -5.82 -21.23 -14.99
C ALA A 22 -4.70 -20.18 -14.87
N VAL A 23 -4.99 -18.95 -15.25
CA VAL A 23 -4.31 -17.77 -14.72
C VAL A 23 -5.17 -17.31 -13.56
N GLY A 24 -4.90 -17.86 -12.38
CA GLY A 24 -5.41 -17.26 -11.15
C GLY A 24 -5.02 -15.78 -11.17
N PRO A 25 -5.91 -14.85 -10.81
CA PRO A 25 -5.51 -13.47 -10.67
C PRO A 25 -4.34 -13.45 -9.68
N CYS A 26 -3.17 -13.04 -10.16
CA CYS A 26 -2.18 -12.42 -9.31
C CYS A 26 -2.82 -11.14 -8.78
N VAL A 27 -3.67 -11.29 -7.76
CA VAL A 27 -3.93 -10.22 -6.81
C VAL A 27 -2.56 -9.94 -6.21
N ALA A 28 -1.87 -8.95 -6.75
CA ALA A 28 -0.83 -8.29 -5.99
C ALA A 28 -1.52 -7.88 -4.70
N ASP A 29 -1.12 -8.46 -3.57
CA ASP A 29 -1.66 -8.05 -2.27
C ASP A 29 -1.55 -6.54 -2.20
N ASP A 30 -2.69 -5.87 -1.99
CA ASP A 30 -2.70 -4.43 -1.85
C ASP A 30 -1.70 -4.07 -0.75
N PRO A 31 -0.82 -3.07 -0.97
CA PRO A 31 0.17 -2.72 0.02
C PRO A 31 -0.52 -2.38 1.33
N SER A 32 -0.01 -2.94 2.43
CA SER A 32 -0.47 -2.57 3.77
C SER A 32 -0.37 -1.04 3.94
N PRO A 33 -1.15 -0.43 4.85
CA PRO A 33 -1.09 1.02 5.05
C PRO A 33 0.32 1.56 5.28
N GLY A 34 1.19 0.81 5.98
CA GLY A 34 2.59 1.17 6.16
C GLY A 34 3.44 1.01 4.90
N GLY A 35 3.22 -0.04 4.10
CA GLY A 35 3.88 -0.23 2.81
C GLY A 35 3.47 0.84 1.77
N GLN A 36 2.21 1.26 1.80
CA GLN A 36 1.72 2.38 0.99
C GLN A 36 2.38 3.70 1.42
N ALA A 37 2.38 4.01 2.71
CA ALA A 37 3.04 5.19 3.25
C ALA A 37 4.55 5.22 2.96
N TRP A 38 5.21 4.06 2.96
CA TRP A 38 6.61 3.92 2.54
C TRP A 38 6.78 4.29 1.07
N SER A 39 5.94 3.74 0.20
CA SER A 39 5.99 3.99 -1.24
C SER A 39 5.76 5.48 -1.57
N ASP A 40 4.84 6.13 -0.85
CA ASP A 40 4.48 7.53 -1.08
C ASP A 40 5.54 8.51 -0.56
N THR A 41 6.24 8.16 0.53
CA THR A 41 7.09 9.10 1.28
C THR A 41 8.57 8.73 1.26
N CYS A 42 8.89 7.48 1.59
CA CYS A 42 10.24 7.03 1.89
C CYS A 42 10.98 6.47 0.67
N ALA A 43 10.27 5.76 -0.21
CA ALA A 43 10.85 5.07 -1.37
C ALA A 43 11.53 6.00 -2.38
N LYS A 44 11.22 7.30 -2.32
CA LYS A 44 11.85 8.35 -3.13
C LYS A 44 13.34 8.52 -2.80
N CYS A 45 13.72 8.30 -1.55
CA CYS A 45 15.10 8.45 -1.06
C CYS A 45 15.73 7.10 -0.66
N HIS A 46 14.92 6.17 -0.15
CA HIS A 46 15.36 4.86 0.28
C HIS A 46 14.90 3.80 -0.71
N ARG A 47 15.85 3.25 -1.46
CA ARG A 47 15.55 2.26 -2.52
C ARG A 47 14.83 1.01 -1.99
N SER A 48 15.13 0.60 -0.77
CA SER A 48 14.52 -0.55 -0.12
C SER A 48 14.68 -0.46 1.40
N THR A 49 13.89 -1.25 2.13
CA THR A 49 13.93 -1.29 3.60
C THR A 49 15.14 -2.05 4.12
N GLU A 50 15.67 -3.02 3.36
CA GLU A 50 16.89 -3.76 3.71
C GLU A 50 18.10 -2.84 3.81
N ALA A 51 18.15 -1.77 2.99
CA ALA A 51 19.23 -0.78 3.03
C ALA A 51 19.26 0.03 4.34
N ILE A 52 18.15 0.06 5.09
CA ILE A 52 18.04 0.78 6.36
C ILE A 52 17.74 -0.14 7.55
N ALA A 53 17.70 -1.46 7.35
CA ALA A 53 17.26 -2.43 8.37
C ALA A 53 18.07 -2.33 9.68
N TYR A 54 19.38 -2.03 9.59
CA TYR A 54 20.25 -1.83 10.77
C TYR A 54 19.83 -0.66 11.66
N ALA A 55 19.03 0.27 11.15
CA ALA A 55 18.52 1.43 11.88
C ALA A 55 17.07 1.26 12.36
N LEU A 56 16.42 0.15 12.01
CA LEU A 56 15.05 -0.14 12.41
C LEU A 56 15.04 -0.89 13.76
N PRO A 57 14.10 -0.56 14.66
CA PRO A 57 13.96 -1.27 15.92
C PRO A 57 13.33 -2.64 15.71
N ASP A 58 13.59 -3.58 16.62
CA ASP A 58 12.82 -4.83 16.70
C ASP A 58 11.31 -4.53 16.90
N PRO A 59 10.40 -5.38 16.41
CA PRO A 59 8.94 -5.22 16.59
C PRO A 59 8.51 -5.03 18.04
N ASP A 60 9.20 -5.69 18.97
CA ASP A 60 8.94 -5.67 20.40
C ASP A 60 9.71 -4.55 21.16
N ASP A 61 10.66 -3.86 20.52
CA ASP A 61 11.36 -2.71 21.12
C ASP A 61 10.49 -1.46 21.11
N ARG A 62 9.64 -1.34 22.13
CA ARG A 62 8.80 -0.16 22.33
C ARG A 62 9.60 1.15 22.36
N ALA A 63 10.75 1.18 23.01
CA ALA A 63 11.55 2.40 23.13
C ALA A 63 12.17 2.79 21.79
N GLY A 64 12.58 1.80 21.00
CA GLY A 64 13.02 1.94 19.62
C GLY A 64 11.92 2.46 18.70
N LYS A 65 10.72 1.91 18.79
CA LYS A 65 9.55 2.38 18.02
C LYS A 65 9.18 3.82 18.37
N ASP A 66 9.27 4.21 19.65
CA ASP A 66 9.08 5.61 20.07
C ASP A 66 10.16 6.55 19.52
N ARG A 67 11.44 6.10 19.47
CA ARG A 67 12.53 6.86 18.84
C ARG A 67 12.30 7.02 17.34
N LEU A 68 11.92 5.94 16.66
CA LEU A 68 11.61 5.94 15.23
C LEU A 68 10.42 6.89 14.93
N ASN A 69 9.36 6.83 15.72
CA ASN A 69 8.21 7.73 15.61
C ASN A 69 8.64 9.21 15.71
N ARG A 70 9.48 9.57 16.68
CA ARG A 70 9.98 10.96 16.78
C ARG A 70 10.86 11.34 15.58
N PHE A 71 11.73 10.44 15.13
CA PHE A 71 12.57 10.68 13.96
C PHE A 71 11.74 10.94 12.70
N LEU A 72 10.76 10.08 12.41
CA LEU A 72 9.90 10.19 11.24
C LEU A 72 9.06 11.47 11.23
N ALA A 73 8.62 11.96 12.40
CA ALA A 73 7.93 13.25 12.51
C ALA A 73 8.80 14.43 12.03
N MET A 74 10.13 14.31 12.17
CA MET A 74 11.11 15.29 11.69
C MET A 74 11.72 14.91 10.33
N HIS A 75 11.37 13.74 9.80
CA HIS A 75 11.95 13.16 8.58
C HIS A 75 10.86 12.68 7.63
N HIS A 76 10.23 13.65 6.97
CA HIS A 76 9.27 13.49 5.87
C HIS A 76 7.92 12.82 6.19
N ALA A 77 7.65 12.38 7.41
CA ALA A 77 6.35 11.82 7.80
C ALA A 77 5.70 12.60 8.97
N PRO A 78 5.29 13.86 8.80
CA PRO A 78 4.71 14.68 9.87
C PRO A 78 3.29 14.25 10.27
N ASP A 79 2.56 13.56 9.40
CA ASP A 79 1.22 13.05 9.69
C ASP A 79 1.25 11.91 10.72
N ASP A 80 0.45 12.02 11.77
CA ASP A 80 0.49 11.09 12.92
C ASP A 80 -0.01 9.69 12.56
N GLU A 81 -1.05 9.58 11.74
CA GLU A 81 -1.68 8.31 11.37
C GLU A 81 -0.78 7.52 10.42
N ALA A 82 -0.32 8.16 9.34
CA ALA A 82 0.61 7.55 8.39
C ALA A 82 1.91 7.14 9.07
N ARG A 83 2.40 7.95 10.02
CA ARG A 83 3.61 7.62 10.77
C ARG A 83 3.42 6.44 11.72
N ALA A 84 2.29 6.31 12.40
CA ALA A 84 2.00 5.15 13.21
C ALA A 84 1.97 3.86 12.37
N ALA A 85 1.40 3.92 11.16
CA ALA A 85 1.42 2.82 10.21
C ALA A 85 2.85 2.48 9.75
N LEU A 86 3.67 3.49 9.42
CA LEU A 86 5.08 3.32 9.06
C LEU A 86 5.92 2.69 10.17
N VAL A 87 5.76 3.14 11.43
CA VAL A 87 6.55 2.64 12.56
C VAL A 87 6.34 1.15 12.78
N ASN A 88 5.08 0.70 12.74
CA ASN A 88 4.78 -0.73 12.90
C ASN A 88 5.30 -1.53 11.72
N TRP A 89 5.01 -1.08 10.50
CA TRP A 89 5.41 -1.79 9.29
C TRP A 89 6.94 -1.87 9.13
N LEU A 90 7.69 -0.80 9.42
CA LEU A 90 9.14 -0.79 9.37
C LEU A 90 9.78 -1.68 10.43
N ALA A 91 9.21 -1.74 11.64
CA ALA A 91 9.70 -2.67 12.65
C ALA A 91 9.54 -4.13 12.18
N ASP A 92 8.43 -4.46 11.51
CA ASP A 92 8.22 -5.79 10.90
C ASP A 92 9.19 -6.07 9.75
N GLN A 93 9.71 -5.04 9.05
CA GLN A 93 10.74 -5.21 8.02
C GLN A 93 12.11 -5.56 8.61
N ALA A 94 12.37 -5.24 9.88
CA ALA A 94 13.64 -5.57 10.54
C ALA A 94 13.77 -7.08 10.87
N SER A 95 12.65 -7.81 10.88
CA SER A 95 12.58 -9.22 11.25
C SER A 95 12.47 -10.20 10.06
N GLN A 96 12.56 -9.69 8.82
CA GLN A 96 12.45 -10.48 7.59
C GLN A 96 13.80 -10.87 7.00
#